data_AF-A0A842YIN8-F1
#
_entry.id   AF-A0A842YIN8-F1
#
_cell.length_a   1.000
_cell.length_b   1.000
_cell.length_c   1.000
_cell.angle_alpha   90.00
_cell.angle_beta   90.00
_cell.angle_gamma   90.00
#
_symmetry.space_group_name_H-M   'P 1'
#
loop_
_entity.id
_entity.type
_entity.pdbx_description
1 polymer ?
#
loop_
_entity_poly.entity_id
_entity_poly.type
_entity_poly.pdbx_seq_one_letter_code
_entity_poly.pdbx_strand_id
1 'polypeptide(L)'
;EGYFGGQATGLGVLDKGLLSWVKQPGSVDHVIANSNIMGLTGTTGIAHSRLSETSVTDERYNRAKNAHPFTNTDNTMALMHNGIITNYEQHWAELAKTYTFKGYNEDINYITDSEVAVHMVDQMVSEGRRLEDAVRETANKLNGMVLLGVISADEPETVYITNWIQACTLAVGTDEAMFCSSPLGFGHVADDFDIFTAPRNSFIKMTRDGFEISRLDKNRDAPATPIDWMGFRDEVIRLLGECGKQTCLSLLLKLNEAGGERLFGVSLGEWKELQRIGWWDQNQTMDTLNLMMEEGLISRAIEQRQEGGIVVPRVVWSLP
;
A
#
# COMPACT_ATOMS: atom_id res chain seq x y z
N GLU A 1 -8.06 -7.69 1.49
CA GLU A 1 -8.95 -6.60 1.01
C GLU A 1 -9.90 -6.06 2.08
N GLY A 2 -10.67 -6.92 2.78
CA GLY A 2 -11.73 -6.47 3.69
C GLY A 2 -11.31 -5.55 4.85
N TYR A 3 -10.02 -5.47 5.18
CA TYR A 3 -9.51 -4.57 6.22
C TYR A 3 -9.39 -3.11 5.73
N PHE A 4 -8.77 -2.87 4.57
CA PHE A 4 -8.36 -1.52 4.12
C PHE A 4 -8.30 -1.33 2.59
N GLY A 5 -9.11 -2.02 1.77
CA GLY A 5 -9.03 -1.90 0.30
C GLY A 5 -10.36 -2.08 -0.44
N GLY A 6 -10.32 -2.10 -1.77
CA GLY A 6 -11.43 -2.52 -2.62
C GLY A 6 -12.19 -1.39 -3.32
N GLN A 7 -11.73 -0.14 -3.24
CA GLN A 7 -12.31 0.93 -4.04
C GLN A 7 -11.83 0.91 -5.48
N ALA A 8 -10.61 0.44 -5.73
CA ALA A 8 -10.13 0.18 -7.09
C ALA A 8 -9.03 -0.88 -7.10
N THR A 9 -9.10 -1.84 -8.02
CA THR A 9 -8.17 -2.97 -8.07
C THR A 9 -7.48 -3.03 -9.43
N GLY A 10 -6.23 -3.43 -9.43
CA GLY A 10 -5.53 -3.72 -10.67
C GLY A 10 -4.33 -4.65 -10.51
N LEU A 11 -3.93 -5.21 -11.65
CA LEU A 11 -2.81 -6.13 -11.83
C LEU A 11 -2.04 -5.70 -13.08
N GLY A 12 -0.73 -5.61 -12.98
CA GLY A 12 0.19 -5.49 -14.11
C GLY A 12 1.13 -6.68 -14.12
N VAL A 13 1.39 -7.21 -15.31
CA VAL A 13 2.29 -8.35 -15.55
C VAL A 13 3.24 -8.07 -16.70
N LEU A 14 4.43 -8.65 -16.63
CA LEU A 14 5.41 -8.71 -17.71
C LEU A 14 5.45 -10.14 -18.25
N ASP A 15 5.27 -10.28 -19.56
CA ASP A 15 5.57 -11.51 -20.31
C ASP A 15 6.59 -11.19 -21.38
N LYS A 16 7.79 -11.78 -21.29
CA LYS A 16 8.88 -11.60 -22.28
C LYS A 16 9.16 -10.12 -22.60
N GLY A 17 9.16 -9.27 -21.57
CA GLY A 17 9.40 -7.82 -21.71
C GLY A 17 8.20 -7.01 -22.19
N LEU A 18 7.02 -7.61 -22.36
CA LEU A 18 5.79 -6.90 -22.69
C LEU A 18 4.95 -6.66 -21.45
N LEU A 19 4.74 -5.38 -21.12
CA LEU A 19 3.89 -4.97 -20.01
C LEU A 19 2.41 -4.99 -20.42
N SER A 20 1.59 -5.72 -19.67
CA SER A 20 0.13 -5.72 -19.79
C SER A 20 -0.50 -5.47 -18.43
N TRP A 21 -1.62 -4.74 -18.39
CA TRP A 21 -2.32 -4.47 -17.13
C TRP A 21 -3.83 -4.37 -17.33
N VAL A 22 -4.55 -4.67 -16.25
CA VAL A 22 -6.00 -4.49 -16.14
C VAL A 22 -6.27 -3.82 -14.80
N LYS A 23 -7.05 -2.74 -14.84
CA LYS A 23 -7.43 -1.99 -13.63
C LYS A 23 -8.87 -1.51 -13.76
N GLN A 24 -9.63 -1.62 -12.69
CA GLN A 24 -11.03 -1.20 -12.64
C GLN A 24 -11.38 -0.66 -11.24
N PRO A 25 -12.39 0.22 -11.12
CA PRO A 25 -13.01 0.49 -9.82
C PRO A 25 -13.60 -0.80 -9.26
N GLY A 26 -13.52 -0.97 -7.94
CA GLY A 26 -14.16 -2.06 -7.22
C GLY A 26 -13.21 -3.03 -6.54
N SER A 27 -13.83 -3.92 -5.77
CA SER A 27 -13.17 -4.98 -5.02
C SER A 27 -12.52 -6.00 -5.95
N VAL A 28 -11.62 -6.81 -5.41
CA VAL A 28 -10.96 -7.90 -6.15
C VAL A 28 -12.00 -8.79 -6.84
N ASP A 29 -13.01 -9.25 -6.11
CA ASP A 29 -14.08 -10.10 -6.66
C ASP A 29 -14.88 -9.39 -7.76
N HIS A 30 -15.19 -8.10 -7.57
CA HIS A 30 -15.89 -7.31 -8.58
C HIS A 30 -15.07 -7.20 -9.86
N VAL A 31 -13.78 -6.89 -9.74
CA VAL A 31 -12.89 -6.71 -10.90
C VAL A 31 -12.63 -8.04 -11.61
N ILE A 32 -12.50 -9.15 -10.89
CA ILE A 32 -12.42 -10.50 -11.47
C ILE A 32 -13.67 -10.80 -12.30
N ALA A 33 -14.86 -10.50 -11.77
CA ALA A 33 -16.12 -10.80 -12.44
C ALA A 33 -16.42 -9.90 -13.66
N ASN A 34 -15.87 -8.67 -13.70
CA ASN A 34 -16.26 -7.64 -14.67
C ASN A 34 -15.11 -7.21 -15.61
N SER A 35 -13.97 -7.91 -15.61
CA SER A 35 -12.84 -7.58 -16.47
C SER A 35 -12.04 -8.81 -16.88
N ASN A 36 -11.11 -8.64 -17.81
CA ASN A 36 -10.19 -9.69 -18.22
C ASN A 36 -8.91 -9.75 -17.35
N ILE A 37 -8.99 -9.34 -16.07
CA ILE A 37 -7.81 -9.32 -15.18
C ILE A 37 -7.19 -10.71 -15.01
N MET A 38 -8.02 -11.76 -14.97
CA MET A 38 -7.58 -13.16 -14.91
C MET A 38 -7.05 -13.70 -16.24
N GLY A 39 -7.22 -12.95 -17.34
CA GLY A 39 -6.63 -13.29 -18.64
C GLY A 39 -5.21 -12.75 -18.82
N LEU A 40 -4.67 -12.01 -17.84
CA LEU A 40 -3.29 -11.57 -17.84
C LEU A 40 -2.34 -12.74 -17.59
N THR A 41 -1.29 -12.84 -18.39
CA THR A 41 -0.24 -13.86 -18.27
C THR A 41 1.12 -13.19 -18.24
N GLY A 42 2.01 -13.65 -17.35
CA GLY A 42 3.37 -13.15 -17.23
C GLY A 42 4.13 -13.85 -16.10
N THR A 43 5.44 -13.64 -16.04
CA THR A 43 6.34 -14.23 -15.02
C THR A 43 6.63 -13.29 -13.86
N THR A 44 6.45 -11.98 -14.08
CA THR A 44 6.68 -10.93 -13.09
C THR A 44 5.44 -10.05 -13.03
N GLY A 45 4.95 -9.72 -11.83
CA GLY A 45 3.76 -8.89 -11.71
C GLY A 45 3.66 -8.13 -10.40
N ILE A 46 2.84 -7.08 -10.44
CA ILE A 46 2.46 -6.27 -9.28
C ILE A 46 0.96 -6.05 -9.28
N ALA A 47 0.34 -6.19 -8.11
CA ALA A 47 -1.09 -6.01 -7.91
C ALA A 47 -1.36 -5.08 -6.74
N HIS A 48 -2.54 -4.48 -6.73
CA HIS A 48 -2.96 -3.60 -5.63
C HIS A 48 -4.48 -3.50 -5.56
N SER A 49 -5.01 -3.45 -4.35
CA SER A 49 -6.40 -3.07 -4.07
C SER A 49 -6.37 -1.78 -3.24
N ARG A 50 -6.79 -0.68 -3.88
CA ARG A 50 -6.62 0.70 -3.41
C ARG A 50 -7.70 1.09 -2.42
N LEU A 51 -7.27 1.85 -1.41
CA LEU A 51 -8.08 2.69 -0.52
C LEU A 51 -7.46 4.08 -0.43
N SER A 52 -8.30 5.11 -0.40
CA SER A 52 -7.98 6.40 0.22
C SER A 52 -9.17 6.87 1.07
N GLU A 53 -8.95 7.65 2.13
CA GLU A 53 -10.06 8.12 2.98
C GLU A 53 -11.15 8.84 2.16
N THR A 54 -10.75 9.74 1.26
CA THR A 54 -11.68 10.47 0.40
C THR A 54 -12.45 9.54 -0.55
N SER A 55 -11.86 8.42 -0.95
CA SER A 55 -12.51 7.43 -1.83
C SER A 55 -13.65 6.68 -1.15
N VAL A 56 -13.70 6.70 0.19
CA VAL A 56 -14.80 6.11 0.97
C VAL A 56 -16.07 6.94 0.83
N THR A 57 -15.94 8.26 0.71
CA THR A 57 -17.08 9.19 0.73
C THR A 57 -17.42 9.79 -0.64
N ASP A 58 -16.48 9.77 -1.59
CA ASP A 58 -16.64 10.44 -2.88
C ASP A 58 -16.24 9.52 -4.05
N GLU A 59 -17.23 9.16 -4.87
CA GLU A 59 -17.07 8.25 -6.01
C GLU A 59 -16.16 8.79 -7.12
N ARG A 60 -15.95 10.12 -7.18
CA ARG A 60 -15.09 10.74 -8.20
C ARG A 60 -13.62 10.32 -8.07
N TYR A 61 -13.24 9.79 -6.91
CA TYR A 61 -11.92 9.22 -6.64
C TYR A 61 -11.81 7.74 -7.03
N ASN A 62 -12.91 7.08 -7.37
CA ASN A 62 -13.00 5.65 -7.68
C ASN A 62 -13.07 5.41 -9.19
N ARG A 63 -11.96 5.70 -9.85
CA ARG A 63 -11.81 5.59 -11.32
C ARG A 63 -10.72 4.58 -11.65
N ALA A 64 -10.87 3.83 -12.74
CA ALA A 64 -9.84 2.89 -13.23
C ALA A 64 -8.46 3.55 -13.39
N LYS A 65 -8.44 4.83 -13.79
CA LYS A 65 -7.21 5.62 -13.94
C LYS A 65 -6.50 5.96 -12.63
N ASN A 66 -7.20 5.90 -11.49
CA ASN A 66 -6.64 6.10 -10.15
C ASN A 66 -6.20 4.78 -9.51
N ALA A 67 -6.50 3.64 -10.14
CA ALA A 67 -6.06 2.33 -9.68
C ALA A 67 -4.59 2.09 -10.06
N HIS A 68 -3.89 1.31 -9.24
CA HIS A 68 -2.54 0.84 -9.54
C HIS A 68 -2.59 -0.44 -10.40
N PRO A 69 -1.52 -0.78 -11.12
CA PRO A 69 -0.28 0.00 -11.22
C PRO A 69 -0.40 1.24 -12.11
N PHE A 70 0.39 2.27 -11.83
CA PHE A 70 0.59 3.42 -12.72
C PHE A 70 1.70 3.10 -13.71
N THR A 71 1.59 3.56 -14.95
CA THR A 71 2.60 3.30 -15.98
C THR A 71 3.31 4.57 -16.39
N ASN A 72 4.55 4.43 -16.84
CA ASN A 72 5.27 5.53 -17.47
C ASN A 72 4.69 5.90 -18.84
N THR A 73 5.24 6.92 -19.48
CA THR A 73 4.73 7.47 -20.74
C THR A 73 4.67 6.42 -21.84
N ASP A 74 5.74 5.63 -21.96
CA ASP A 74 5.92 4.63 -23.02
C ASP A 74 5.31 3.26 -22.68
N ASN A 75 4.70 3.14 -21.49
CA ASN A 75 4.15 1.88 -20.94
C ASN A 75 5.16 0.71 -20.92
N THR A 76 6.42 1.02 -20.64
CA THR A 76 7.49 0.05 -20.44
C THR A 76 7.74 -0.25 -18.97
N MET A 77 7.27 0.61 -18.07
CA MET A 77 7.43 0.49 -16.61
C MET A 77 6.08 0.64 -15.90
N ALA A 78 5.88 -0.14 -14.85
CA ALA A 78 4.70 -0.07 -13.98
C ALA A 78 5.10 0.06 -12.51
N LEU A 79 4.33 0.85 -11.76
CA LEU A 79 4.56 1.12 -10.34
C LEU A 79 3.28 0.96 -9.53
N MET A 80 3.36 0.18 -8.45
CA MET A 80 2.38 0.17 -7.38
C MET A 80 2.96 0.91 -6.16
N HIS A 81 2.09 1.52 -5.37
CA HIS A 81 2.49 2.26 -4.19
C HIS A 81 1.50 1.99 -3.06
N ASN A 82 2.01 1.67 -1.88
CA ASN A 82 1.23 1.58 -0.66
C ASN A 82 1.65 2.67 0.31
N GLY A 83 0.67 3.41 0.83
CA GLY A 83 0.84 4.54 1.72
C GLY A 83 0.49 5.89 1.08
N ILE A 84 1.13 6.96 1.57
CA ILE A 84 0.86 8.35 1.20
C ILE A 84 2.19 9.06 1.00
N ILE A 85 2.35 9.71 -0.14
CA ILE A 85 3.46 10.63 -0.40
C ILE A 85 2.98 12.05 -0.08
N THR A 86 3.48 12.67 0.98
CA THR A 86 2.97 13.96 1.48
C THR A 86 3.52 15.18 0.72
N ASN A 87 4.57 15.02 -0.07
CA ASN A 87 5.19 16.09 -0.86
C ASN A 87 4.97 15.94 -2.39
N TYR A 88 3.98 15.14 -2.81
CA TYR A 88 3.76 14.86 -4.22
C TYR A 88 3.42 16.10 -5.05
N GLU A 89 2.72 17.09 -4.48
CA GLU A 89 2.31 18.31 -5.20
C GLU A 89 3.50 19.11 -5.73
N GLN A 90 4.60 19.16 -4.96
CA GLN A 90 5.82 19.85 -5.37
C GLN A 90 6.45 19.17 -6.59
N HIS A 91 6.53 17.84 -6.58
CA HIS A 91 7.05 17.06 -7.69
C HIS A 91 6.12 17.11 -8.90
N TRP A 92 4.81 17.07 -8.67
CA TRP A 92 3.80 17.19 -9.72
C TRP A 92 3.90 18.52 -10.45
N ALA A 93 4.04 19.64 -9.74
CA ALA A 93 4.14 20.96 -10.36
C ALA A 93 5.32 21.08 -11.33
N GLU A 94 6.44 20.42 -11.05
CA GLU A 94 7.59 20.37 -11.95
C GLU A 94 7.39 19.38 -13.10
N LEU A 95 6.91 18.17 -12.81
CA LEU A 95 6.70 17.13 -13.81
C LEU A 95 5.59 17.47 -14.80
N ALA A 96 4.53 18.17 -14.38
CA ALA A 96 3.42 18.56 -15.24
C ALA A 96 3.83 19.50 -16.39
N LYS A 97 5.04 20.09 -16.33
CA LYS A 97 5.62 20.87 -17.44
C LYS A 97 6.09 20.00 -18.61
N THR A 98 6.30 18.69 -18.38
CA THR A 98 6.91 17.75 -19.33
C THR A 98 6.12 16.46 -19.52
N TYR A 99 5.36 16.03 -18.51
CA TYR A 99 4.55 14.81 -18.52
C TYR A 99 3.06 15.10 -18.60
N THR A 100 2.33 14.23 -19.29
CA THR A 100 0.87 14.21 -19.28
C THR A 100 0.36 13.22 -18.25
N PHE A 101 -0.35 13.73 -17.23
CA PHE A 101 -0.94 12.92 -16.17
C PHE A 101 -2.33 12.42 -16.59
N LYS A 102 -2.44 11.14 -16.91
CA LYS A 102 -3.68 10.46 -17.34
C LYS A 102 -4.72 10.42 -16.21
N GLY A 103 -4.28 10.27 -14.96
CA GLY A 103 -5.14 10.23 -13.78
C GLY A 103 -5.63 11.59 -13.30
N TYR A 104 -5.09 12.71 -13.81
CA TYR A 104 -5.49 14.05 -13.38
C TYR A 104 -7.00 14.29 -13.62
N ASN A 105 -7.69 14.83 -12.62
CA ASN A 105 -9.11 15.13 -12.67
C ASN A 105 -9.33 16.63 -12.41
N GLU A 106 -9.60 17.37 -13.48
CA GLU A 106 -9.81 18.82 -13.45
C GLU A 106 -11.01 19.24 -12.59
N ASP A 107 -12.09 18.45 -12.60
CA ASP A 107 -13.33 18.76 -11.87
C ASP A 107 -13.14 18.88 -10.35
N ILE A 108 -12.10 18.22 -9.82
CA ILE A 108 -11.78 18.18 -8.39
C ILE A 108 -10.33 18.57 -8.10
N ASN A 109 -9.59 19.06 -9.11
CA ASN A 109 -8.16 19.37 -9.03
C ASN A 109 -7.34 18.27 -8.31
N TYR A 110 -7.48 17.02 -8.77
CA TYR A 110 -6.89 15.86 -8.11
C TYR A 110 -5.96 15.08 -9.03
N ILE A 111 -4.79 14.74 -8.51
CA ILE A 111 -3.88 13.74 -9.06
C ILE A 111 -3.50 12.76 -7.95
N THR A 112 -3.35 11.49 -8.29
CA THR A 112 -2.80 10.52 -7.34
C THR A 112 -1.31 10.76 -7.19
N ASP A 113 -0.83 10.84 -5.96
CA ASP A 113 0.59 10.88 -5.61
C ASP A 113 1.44 9.77 -6.25
N SER A 114 0.81 8.62 -6.47
CA SER A 114 1.39 7.42 -7.06
C SER A 114 1.71 7.58 -8.56
N GLU A 115 0.91 8.37 -9.30
CA GLU A 115 1.21 8.72 -10.70
C GLU A 115 2.38 9.69 -10.78
N VAL A 116 2.55 10.55 -9.77
CA VAL A 116 3.74 11.41 -9.66
C VAL A 116 4.98 10.56 -9.45
N ALA A 117 4.92 9.56 -8.57
CA ALA A 117 6.05 8.66 -8.30
C ALA A 117 6.53 7.91 -9.55
N VAL A 118 5.63 7.38 -10.39
CA VAL A 118 6.06 6.69 -11.63
C VAL A 118 6.76 7.63 -12.60
N HIS A 119 6.30 8.88 -12.73
CA HIS A 119 6.95 9.87 -13.59
C HIS A 119 8.27 10.41 -13.02
N MET A 120 8.44 10.43 -11.70
CA MET A 120 9.75 10.72 -11.09
C MET A 120 10.79 9.65 -11.45
N VAL A 121 10.42 8.37 -11.40
CA VAL A 121 11.30 7.27 -11.82
C VAL A 121 11.58 7.36 -13.32
N ASP A 122 10.54 7.57 -14.14
CA ASP A 122 10.66 7.72 -15.61
C ASP A 122 11.63 8.85 -15.99
N GLN A 123 11.52 10.00 -15.33
CA GLN A 123 12.43 11.13 -15.55
C GLN A 123 13.89 10.75 -15.27
N MET A 124 14.17 10.11 -14.13
CA MET A 124 15.54 9.70 -13.79
C MET A 124 16.11 8.69 -14.78
N VAL A 125 15.29 7.73 -15.24
CA VAL A 125 15.70 6.76 -16.28
C VAL A 125 15.98 7.48 -17.59
N SER A 126 15.13 8.44 -18.00
CA SER A 126 15.34 9.24 -19.22
C SER A 126 16.61 10.10 -19.17
N GLU A 127 17.06 10.47 -17.96
CA GLU A 127 18.32 11.18 -17.70
C GLU A 127 19.54 10.24 -17.63
N GLY A 128 19.36 8.95 -17.94
CA GLY A 128 20.43 7.95 -18.04
C GLY A 128 20.77 7.23 -16.74
N ARG A 129 19.94 7.32 -15.70
CA ARG A 129 20.10 6.48 -14.50
C ARG A 129 19.70 5.03 -14.80
N ARG A 130 20.38 4.08 -14.16
CA ARG A 130 19.90 2.69 -14.11
C ARG A 130 18.57 2.65 -13.36
N LEU A 131 17.68 1.72 -13.69
CA LEU A 131 16.36 1.62 -13.05
C LEU A 131 16.48 1.46 -11.54
N GLU A 132 17.37 0.59 -11.07
CA GLU A 132 17.67 0.40 -9.65
C GLU A 132 17.96 1.74 -8.93
N ASP A 133 18.84 2.55 -9.53
CA ASP A 133 19.26 3.83 -8.97
C ASP A 133 18.12 4.86 -9.02
N ALA A 134 17.37 4.90 -10.13
CA ALA A 134 16.22 5.78 -10.31
C ALA A 134 15.10 5.51 -9.27
N VAL A 135 14.79 4.24 -9.01
CA VAL A 135 13.81 3.84 -7.99
C VAL A 135 14.31 4.24 -6.60
N ARG A 136 15.59 3.99 -6.29
CA ARG A 136 16.19 4.31 -4.99
C ARG A 136 16.23 5.82 -4.75
N GLU A 137 16.72 6.59 -5.72
CA GLU A 137 16.79 8.05 -5.66
C GLU A 137 15.40 8.68 -5.57
N THR A 138 14.42 8.16 -6.31
CA THR A 138 13.03 8.62 -6.22
C THR A 138 12.50 8.42 -4.80
N ALA A 139 12.59 7.20 -4.27
CA ALA A 139 12.09 6.90 -2.92
C ALA A 139 12.72 7.79 -1.83
N ASN A 140 14.01 8.15 -1.96
CA ASN A 140 14.70 9.05 -1.03
C ASN A 140 14.22 10.52 -1.10
N LYS A 141 13.56 10.92 -2.21
CA LYS A 141 12.96 12.26 -2.36
C LYS A 141 11.50 12.33 -1.87
N LEU A 142 10.89 11.19 -1.54
CA LEU A 142 9.50 11.12 -1.10
C LEU A 142 9.39 11.27 0.42
N ASN A 143 8.47 12.12 0.84
CA ASN A 143 8.06 12.25 2.23
C ASN A 143 6.77 11.48 2.45
N GLY A 144 6.60 10.91 3.64
CA GLY A 144 5.40 10.21 4.04
C GLY A 144 5.64 8.74 4.40
N MET A 145 4.58 7.93 4.36
CA MET A 145 4.68 6.48 4.43
C MET A 145 4.69 5.91 3.02
N VAL A 146 5.81 5.37 2.57
CA VAL A 146 5.93 4.94 1.18
C VAL A 146 6.47 3.52 1.11
N LEU A 147 5.75 2.67 0.38
CA LEU A 147 6.28 1.47 -0.26
C LEU A 147 6.05 1.56 -1.75
N LEU A 148 7.10 1.47 -2.56
CA LEU A 148 6.98 1.38 -4.03
C LEU A 148 7.30 -0.04 -4.46
N GLY A 149 6.55 -0.58 -5.43
CA GLY A 149 6.90 -1.78 -6.17
C GLY A 149 6.95 -1.48 -7.66
N VAL A 150 8.09 -1.69 -8.30
CA VAL A 150 8.36 -1.27 -9.68
C VAL A 150 8.80 -2.45 -10.53
N ILE A 151 8.20 -2.57 -11.70
CA ILE A 151 8.55 -3.57 -12.73
C ILE A 151 8.80 -2.84 -14.06
N SER A 152 9.72 -3.35 -14.87
CA SER A 152 10.06 -2.76 -16.18
C SER A 152 10.35 -3.81 -17.24
N ALA A 153 9.95 -3.52 -18.47
CA ALA A 153 10.28 -4.27 -19.67
C ALA A 153 11.79 -4.43 -19.89
N ASP A 154 12.60 -3.48 -19.43
CA ASP A 154 14.06 -3.50 -19.56
C ASP A 154 14.71 -4.51 -18.60
N GLU A 155 14.05 -4.80 -17.48
CA GLU A 155 14.51 -5.74 -16.45
C GLU A 155 13.37 -6.71 -16.05
N PRO A 156 12.91 -7.59 -16.98
CA PRO A 156 11.63 -8.27 -16.87
C PRO A 156 11.53 -9.32 -15.77
N GLU A 157 12.66 -9.78 -15.23
CA GLU A 157 12.73 -10.78 -14.16
C GLU A 157 13.00 -10.15 -12.78
N THR A 158 12.89 -8.82 -12.67
CA THR A 158 13.18 -8.08 -11.43
C THR A 158 12.01 -7.22 -11.00
N VAL A 159 11.73 -7.23 -9.70
CA VAL A 159 10.87 -6.25 -9.03
C VAL A 159 11.73 -5.45 -8.06
N TYR A 160 11.74 -4.13 -8.23
CA TYR A 160 12.36 -3.22 -7.28
C TYR A 160 11.33 -2.76 -6.26
N ILE A 161 11.60 -3.00 -4.98
CA ILE A 161 10.71 -2.65 -3.88
C ILE A 161 11.44 -1.71 -2.94
N THR A 162 10.82 -0.58 -2.60
CA THR A 162 11.31 0.31 -1.54
C THR A 162 10.31 0.30 -0.41
N ASN A 163 10.80 0.28 0.82
CA ASN A 163 9.98 0.35 2.03
C ASN A 163 10.63 1.38 2.96
N TRP A 164 9.98 2.51 3.17
CA TRP A 164 10.40 3.46 4.20
C TRP A 164 9.90 3.05 5.59
N ILE A 165 8.59 3.08 5.83
CA ILE A 165 7.95 2.77 7.12
C ILE A 165 6.65 1.97 6.95
N GLN A 166 6.47 1.38 5.78
CA GLN A 166 5.35 0.51 5.46
C GLN A 166 5.72 -0.94 5.76
N ALA A 167 4.75 -1.78 6.05
CA ALA A 167 5.03 -3.20 6.15
C ALA A 167 5.30 -3.79 4.75
N CYS A 168 6.33 -4.62 4.66
CA CYS A 168 6.66 -5.38 3.46
C CYS A 168 6.98 -6.81 3.90
N THR A 169 6.03 -7.71 3.69
CA THR A 169 6.23 -9.14 3.93
C THR A 169 6.72 -9.78 2.65
N LEU A 170 7.78 -10.57 2.76
CA LEU A 170 8.42 -11.29 1.68
C LEU A 170 8.18 -12.78 1.87
N ALA A 171 8.02 -13.50 0.76
CA ALA A 171 7.91 -14.94 0.72
C ALA A 171 8.85 -15.48 -0.35
N VAL A 172 9.68 -16.48 -0.03
CA VAL A 172 10.56 -17.17 -0.99
C VAL A 172 10.22 -18.65 -1.03
N GLY A 173 10.04 -19.16 -2.25
CA GLY A 173 9.75 -20.56 -2.54
C GLY A 173 10.77 -21.15 -3.52
N THR A 174 10.40 -22.22 -4.21
CA THR A 174 11.26 -22.84 -5.23
C THR A 174 10.99 -22.20 -6.60
N ASP A 175 11.97 -21.46 -7.15
CA ASP A 175 11.85 -20.75 -8.45
C ASP A 175 10.73 -19.68 -8.47
N GLU A 176 10.41 -19.14 -7.30
CA GLU A 176 9.42 -18.07 -7.14
C GLU A 176 9.63 -17.25 -5.86
N ALA A 177 9.30 -15.96 -5.93
CA ALA A 177 9.32 -15.05 -4.80
C ALA A 177 8.14 -14.08 -4.88
N MET A 178 7.63 -13.66 -3.72
CA MET A 178 6.46 -12.80 -3.61
C MET A 178 6.66 -11.73 -2.54
N PHE A 179 5.91 -10.64 -2.66
CA PHE A 179 5.79 -9.63 -1.61
C PHE A 179 4.33 -9.24 -1.38
N CYS A 180 4.00 -8.90 -0.14
CA CYS A 180 2.67 -8.47 0.25
C CYS A 180 2.77 -7.40 1.36
N SER A 181 1.75 -6.57 1.49
CA SER A 181 1.68 -5.59 2.58
C SER A 181 1.44 -6.24 3.95
N SER A 182 0.96 -7.48 4.03
CA SER A 182 0.69 -8.20 5.28
C SER A 182 0.94 -9.70 5.12
N PRO A 183 1.40 -10.41 6.18
CA PRO A 183 1.54 -11.87 6.17
C PRO A 183 0.23 -12.61 5.87
N LEU A 184 -0.91 -12.00 6.22
CA LEU A 184 -2.24 -12.57 5.94
C LEU A 184 -2.48 -12.80 4.43
N GLY A 185 -1.79 -12.05 3.56
CA GLY A 185 -1.87 -12.24 2.12
C GLY A 185 -1.29 -13.57 1.63
N PHE A 186 -0.40 -14.19 2.42
CA PHE A 186 0.26 -15.45 2.07
C PHE A 186 -0.37 -16.68 2.72
N GLY A 187 -1.48 -16.55 3.44
CA GLY A 187 -2.09 -17.69 4.15
C GLY A 187 -2.43 -18.90 3.27
N HIS A 188 -2.62 -18.70 1.96
CA HIS A 188 -2.93 -19.77 1.00
C HIS A 188 -1.69 -20.47 0.42
N VAL A 189 -0.49 -19.95 0.69
CA VAL A 189 0.81 -20.50 0.23
C VAL A 189 1.80 -20.69 1.39
N ALA A 190 1.36 -20.52 2.63
CA ALA A 190 2.26 -20.45 3.80
C ALA A 190 3.06 -21.74 4.06
N ASP A 191 2.59 -22.89 3.58
CA ASP A 191 3.27 -24.18 3.74
C ASP A 191 4.41 -24.39 2.73
N ASP A 192 4.39 -23.67 1.60
CA ASP A 192 5.34 -23.83 0.49
C ASP A 192 6.45 -22.76 0.47
N PHE A 193 6.34 -21.74 1.32
CA PHE A 193 7.21 -20.56 1.30
C PHE A 193 7.79 -20.24 2.67
N ASP A 194 9.05 -19.80 2.68
CA ASP A 194 9.64 -19.13 3.84
C ASP A 194 9.19 -17.66 3.85
N ILE A 195 8.41 -17.29 4.87
CA ILE A 195 7.79 -15.96 4.99
C ILE A 195 8.47 -15.15 6.10
N PHE A 196 8.86 -13.92 5.78
CA PHE A 196 9.44 -12.98 6.74
C PHE A 196 9.12 -11.54 6.40
N THR A 197 9.16 -10.64 7.39
CA THR A 197 8.97 -9.20 7.16
C THR A 197 10.31 -8.52 6.93
N ALA A 198 10.44 -7.80 5.82
CA ALA A 198 11.62 -6.99 5.55
C ALA A 198 11.73 -5.85 6.58
N PRO A 199 12.95 -5.48 7.01
CA PRO A 199 13.14 -4.31 7.87
C PRO A 199 12.57 -3.04 7.22
N ARG A 200 12.10 -2.10 8.04
CA ARG A 200 11.83 -0.73 7.57
C ARG A 200 13.12 -0.11 7.03
N ASN A 201 13.00 0.90 6.18
CA ASN A 201 14.11 1.51 5.46
C ASN A 201 14.90 0.50 4.59
N SER A 202 14.18 -0.34 3.86
CA SER A 202 14.76 -1.34 2.95
C SER A 202 14.58 -0.95 1.48
N PHE A 203 15.62 -1.22 0.71
CA PHE A 203 15.57 -1.33 -0.74
C PHE A 203 15.83 -2.79 -1.10
N ILE A 204 14.89 -3.38 -1.80
CA ILE A 204 14.82 -4.80 -2.07
C ILE A 204 14.82 -4.99 -3.58
N LYS A 205 15.75 -5.78 -4.07
CA LYS A 205 15.71 -6.33 -5.43
C LYS A 205 15.19 -7.76 -5.31
N MET A 206 14.01 -8.00 -5.87
CA MET A 206 13.36 -9.31 -5.88
C MET A 206 13.50 -9.94 -7.26
N THR A 207 13.91 -11.20 -7.31
CA THR A 207 13.84 -12.08 -8.49
C THR A 207 13.19 -13.41 -8.07
N ARG A 208 12.96 -14.32 -9.03
CA ARG A 208 12.53 -15.70 -8.75
C ARG A 208 13.45 -16.46 -7.78
N ASP A 209 14.72 -16.09 -7.70
CA ASP A 209 15.73 -16.74 -6.86
C ASP A 209 15.71 -16.22 -5.41
N GLY A 210 14.92 -15.17 -5.13
CA GLY A 210 14.77 -14.58 -3.80
C GLY A 210 15.02 -13.08 -3.77
N PHE A 211 15.74 -12.62 -2.74
CA PHE A 211 15.80 -11.21 -2.37
C PHE A 211 17.23 -10.74 -2.06
N GLU A 212 17.64 -9.62 -2.67
CA GLU A 212 18.77 -8.82 -2.21
C GLU A 212 18.24 -7.61 -1.43
N ILE A 213 18.49 -7.58 -0.12
CA ILE A 213 17.98 -6.52 0.76
C ILE A 213 19.14 -5.61 1.18
N SER A 214 18.97 -4.32 0.94
CA SER A 214 19.90 -3.27 1.33
C SER A 214 19.17 -2.16 2.05
N ARG A 215 19.92 -1.29 2.75
CA ARG A 215 19.34 -0.09 3.36
C ARG A 215 18.94 0.91 2.27
N LEU A 216 17.72 1.45 2.33
CA LEU A 216 17.22 2.43 1.36
C LEU A 216 17.93 3.78 1.51
N ASP A 217 17.93 4.33 2.73
CA ASP A 217 18.65 5.54 3.11
C ASP A 217 19.62 5.25 4.27
N LYS A 218 20.92 5.39 4.01
CA LYS A 218 21.97 5.14 5.02
C LYS A 218 21.98 6.19 6.14
N ASN A 219 21.41 7.36 5.90
CA ASN A 219 21.45 8.51 6.80
C ASN A 219 20.15 8.70 7.60
N ARG A 220 19.18 7.81 7.43
CA ARG A 220 17.85 7.93 8.04
C ARG A 220 17.49 6.64 8.75
N ASP A 221 17.02 6.71 9.98
CA ASP A 221 16.50 5.57 10.73
C ASP A 221 14.97 5.61 10.72
N ALA A 222 14.35 4.44 10.58
CA ALA A 222 12.90 4.32 10.75
C ALA A 222 12.55 4.43 12.24
N PRO A 223 11.47 5.13 12.61
CA PRO A 223 11.03 5.22 13.99
C PRO A 223 10.68 3.83 14.53
N ALA A 224 11.07 3.57 15.78
CA ALA A 224 10.55 2.44 16.54
C ALA A 224 9.10 2.71 16.90
N THR A 225 8.23 1.72 16.73
CA THR A 225 6.79 1.86 16.99
C THR A 225 6.36 0.68 17.85
N PRO A 226 6.72 0.67 19.14
CA PRO A 226 6.19 -0.31 20.07
C PRO A 226 4.66 -0.15 20.20
N ILE A 227 3.98 -1.15 20.74
CA ILE A 227 2.56 -1.04 21.06
C ILE A 227 2.41 -1.26 22.56
N ASP A 228 1.72 -0.35 23.25
CA ASP A 228 1.19 -0.66 24.57
C ASP A 228 -0.06 -1.52 24.40
N TRP A 229 0.12 -2.84 24.48
CA TRP A 229 -0.97 -3.81 24.30
C TRP A 229 -2.16 -3.53 25.22
N MET A 230 -1.91 -3.22 26.49
CA MET A 230 -2.98 -3.00 27.46
C MET A 230 -3.72 -1.69 27.15
N GLY A 231 -2.98 -0.62 26.87
CA GLY A 231 -3.55 0.66 26.46
C GLY A 231 -4.38 0.56 25.18
N PHE A 232 -3.87 -0.15 24.16
CA PHE A 232 -4.61 -0.40 22.92
C PHE A 232 -5.90 -1.17 23.16
N ARG A 233 -5.81 -2.27 23.91
CA ARG A 233 -6.97 -3.11 24.23
C ARG A 233 -8.07 -2.33 24.92
N ASP A 234 -7.73 -1.60 25.99
CA ASP A 234 -8.72 -0.87 26.78
C ASP A 234 -9.40 0.22 25.95
N GLU A 235 -8.64 0.91 25.10
CA GLU A 235 -9.16 1.95 24.22
C GLU A 235 -10.07 1.38 23.13
N VAL A 236 -9.73 0.23 22.52
CA VAL A 236 -10.60 -0.45 21.56
C VAL A 236 -11.92 -0.87 22.20
N ILE A 237 -11.89 -1.45 23.41
CA ILE A 237 -13.10 -1.84 24.14
C ILE A 237 -13.97 -0.61 24.43
N ARG A 238 -13.35 0.49 24.90
CA ARG A 238 -14.03 1.76 25.15
C ARG A 238 -14.70 2.29 23.87
N LEU A 239 -13.96 2.39 22.77
CA LEU A 239 -14.45 2.88 21.48
C LEU A 239 -15.59 2.02 20.93
N LEU A 240 -15.49 0.69 21.02
CA LEU A 240 -16.56 -0.22 20.59
C LEU A 240 -17.79 -0.13 21.51
N GLY A 241 -17.62 0.11 22.80
CA GLY A 241 -18.73 0.36 23.73
C GLY A 241 -19.48 1.66 23.44
N GLU A 242 -18.76 2.73 23.10
CA GLU A 242 -19.34 4.05 22.81
C GLU A 242 -19.92 4.17 21.40
N CYS A 243 -19.19 3.66 20.41
CA CYS A 243 -19.53 3.83 19.00
C CYS A 243 -20.23 2.60 18.41
N GLY A 244 -20.39 1.52 19.17
CA GLY A 244 -20.88 0.24 18.68
C GLY A 244 -19.92 -0.41 17.68
N LYS A 245 -20.48 -1.11 16.70
CA LYS A 245 -19.72 -1.81 15.68
C LYS A 245 -18.94 -0.86 14.77
N GLN A 246 -17.64 -1.13 14.54
CA GLN A 246 -16.74 -0.28 13.77
C GLN A 246 -15.96 -1.06 12.69
N THR A 247 -15.61 -0.41 11.58
CA THR A 247 -14.64 -0.98 10.61
C THR A 247 -13.21 -0.82 11.10
N CYS A 248 -12.27 -1.57 10.51
CA CYS A 248 -10.85 -1.41 10.82
C CYS A 248 -10.36 0.04 10.56
N LEU A 249 -10.76 0.66 9.44
CA LEU A 249 -10.45 2.06 9.16
C LEU A 249 -11.04 3.02 10.17
N SER A 250 -12.31 2.86 10.54
CA SER A 250 -12.96 3.76 11.52
C SER A 250 -12.29 3.66 12.90
N LEU A 251 -11.96 2.44 13.35
CA LEU A 251 -11.21 2.25 14.60
C LEU A 251 -9.82 2.88 14.52
N LEU A 252 -9.08 2.63 13.44
CA LEU A 252 -7.73 3.18 13.26
C LEU A 252 -7.74 4.72 13.34
N LEU A 253 -8.67 5.38 12.65
CA LEU A 253 -8.80 6.83 12.69
C LEU A 253 -9.12 7.34 14.10
N LYS A 254 -10.04 6.68 14.81
CA LYS A 254 -10.40 7.05 16.20
C LYS A 254 -9.25 6.82 17.18
N LEU A 255 -8.51 5.72 17.03
CA LEU A 255 -7.32 5.43 17.84
C LEU A 255 -6.23 6.48 17.62
N ASN A 256 -6.05 6.93 16.37
CA ASN A 256 -5.11 8.01 16.05
C ASN A 256 -5.53 9.36 16.67
N GLU A 257 -6.83 9.61 16.86
CA GLU A 257 -7.33 10.82 17.52
C GLU A 257 -7.17 10.77 19.06
N ALA A 258 -7.21 9.59 19.68
CA ALA A 258 -7.32 9.40 21.13
C ALA A 258 -6.01 9.51 21.96
N GLY A 259 -4.99 10.19 21.44
CA GLY A 259 -3.67 10.28 22.08
C GLY A 259 -2.79 9.09 21.76
N GLY A 260 -2.58 8.86 20.46
CA GLY A 260 -1.79 7.74 19.92
C GLY A 260 -0.35 7.66 20.43
N GLU A 261 0.21 8.71 21.05
CA GLU A 261 1.49 8.62 21.74
C GLU A 261 1.50 7.53 22.81
N ARG A 262 0.38 7.36 23.55
CA ARG A 262 0.25 6.30 24.55
C ARG A 262 0.09 4.93 23.92
N LEU A 263 -0.72 4.84 22.87
CA LEU A 263 -1.02 3.57 22.19
C LEU A 263 0.21 2.97 21.51
N PHE A 264 1.01 3.81 20.86
CA PHE A 264 2.22 3.41 20.15
C PHE A 264 3.49 3.55 20.99
N GLY A 265 3.36 3.78 22.30
CA GLY A 265 4.50 3.85 23.23
C GLY A 265 5.59 4.84 22.81
N VAL A 266 5.22 5.96 22.20
CA VAL A 266 6.12 7.03 21.76
C VAL A 266 5.86 8.32 22.55
N SER A 267 6.79 9.28 22.51
CA SER A 267 6.54 10.61 23.07
C SER A 267 5.50 11.39 22.26
N LEU A 268 4.85 12.39 22.88
CA LEU A 268 3.92 13.29 22.16
C LEU A 268 4.59 14.02 20.99
N GLY A 269 5.89 14.31 21.09
CA GLY A 269 6.66 14.93 20.01
C GLY A 269 6.86 13.98 18.83
N GLU A 270 7.26 12.74 19.11
CA GLU A 270 7.38 11.68 18.09
C GLU A 270 6.03 11.37 17.45
N TRP A 271 4.96 11.31 18.24
CA TRP A 271 3.60 11.11 17.74
C TRP A 271 3.17 12.20 16.75
N LYS A 272 3.41 13.48 17.08
CA LYS A 272 3.12 14.59 16.16
C LYS A 272 3.93 14.51 14.87
N GLU A 273 5.18 14.05 14.94
CA GLU A 273 6.01 13.86 13.75
C GLU A 273 5.50 12.70 12.88
N LEU A 274 5.10 11.58 13.51
CA LEU A 274 4.45 10.46 12.84
C LEU A 274 3.16 10.92 12.14
N GLN A 275 2.30 11.68 12.82
CA GLN A 275 1.10 12.27 12.21
C GLN A 275 1.45 13.20 11.04
N ARG A 276 2.51 14.01 11.16
CA ARG A 276 2.95 14.93 10.09
C ARG A 276 3.38 14.20 8.82
N ILE A 277 3.97 13.02 8.95
CA ILE A 277 4.34 12.18 7.81
C ILE A 277 3.21 11.22 7.39
N GLY A 278 1.99 11.42 7.91
CA GLY A 278 0.83 10.59 7.60
C GLY A 278 0.96 9.15 8.10
N TRP A 279 1.76 8.93 9.16
CA TRP A 279 1.99 7.60 9.70
C TRP A 279 0.80 7.08 10.51
N TRP A 280 0.33 5.90 10.12
CA TRP A 280 -0.55 5.04 10.91
C TRP A 280 -0.12 3.58 10.69
N ASP A 281 -0.05 2.77 11.74
CA ASP A 281 0.32 1.37 11.59
C ASP A 281 -0.91 0.49 11.36
N GLN A 282 -1.23 0.26 10.08
CA GLN A 282 -2.33 -0.61 9.71
C GLN A 282 -2.11 -2.04 10.20
N ASN A 283 -0.92 -2.61 9.99
CA ASN A 283 -0.68 -4.02 10.30
C ASN A 283 -0.69 -4.28 11.79
N GLN A 284 0.02 -3.47 12.57
CA GLN A 284 -0.01 -3.59 14.02
C GLN A 284 -1.44 -3.48 14.56
N THR A 285 -2.24 -2.56 14.04
CA THR A 285 -3.66 -2.43 14.41
C THR A 285 -4.45 -3.70 14.05
N MET A 286 -4.28 -4.25 12.84
CA MET A 286 -4.95 -5.49 12.43
C MET A 286 -4.55 -6.68 13.31
N ASP A 287 -3.26 -6.87 13.53
CA ASP A 287 -2.72 -7.99 14.30
C ASP A 287 -3.23 -7.92 15.74
N THR A 288 -3.27 -6.72 16.30
CA THR A 288 -3.74 -6.48 17.67
C THR A 288 -5.23 -6.76 17.80
N LEU A 289 -6.04 -6.31 16.83
CA LEU A 289 -7.49 -6.62 16.80
C LEU A 289 -7.76 -8.11 16.58
N ASN A 290 -6.98 -8.79 15.72
CA ASN A 290 -7.09 -10.23 15.53
C ASN A 290 -6.78 -10.99 16.83
N LEU A 291 -5.73 -10.61 17.56
CA LEU A 291 -5.39 -11.23 18.85
C LEU A 291 -6.50 -10.99 19.89
N MET A 292 -7.07 -9.78 19.97
CA MET A 292 -8.21 -9.51 20.86
C MET A 292 -9.44 -10.38 20.54
N MET A 293 -9.67 -10.67 19.25
CA MET A 293 -10.73 -11.58 18.82
C MET A 293 -10.43 -13.03 19.22
N GLU A 294 -9.19 -13.49 19.04
CA GLU A 294 -8.77 -14.83 19.48
C GLU A 294 -8.90 -15.01 21.00
N GLU A 295 -8.65 -13.97 21.78
CA GLU A 295 -8.88 -13.92 23.23
C GLU A 295 -10.37 -13.80 23.62
N GLY A 296 -11.29 -13.69 22.66
CA GLY A 296 -12.72 -13.55 22.89
C GLY A 296 -13.14 -12.20 23.47
N LEU A 297 -12.29 -11.17 23.40
CA LEU A 297 -12.57 -9.83 23.91
C LEU A 297 -13.47 -9.02 22.97
N ILE A 298 -13.39 -9.30 21.67
CA ILE A 298 -14.19 -8.66 20.62
C ILE A 298 -14.65 -9.71 19.60
N SER A 299 -15.70 -9.37 18.87
CA SER A 299 -16.24 -10.18 17.76
C SER A 299 -15.86 -9.57 16.41
N ARG A 300 -15.69 -10.44 15.41
CA ARG A 300 -15.40 -10.07 14.01
C ARG A 300 -16.50 -10.56 13.08
N ALA A 301 -16.93 -9.69 12.17
CA ALA A 301 -17.80 -10.08 11.05
C ALA A 301 -17.31 -9.42 9.74
N ILE A 302 -17.89 -9.85 8.61
CA ILE A 302 -17.70 -9.20 7.31
C ILE A 302 -19.04 -8.61 6.87
N GLU A 303 -19.06 -7.33 6.55
CA GLU A 303 -20.24 -6.62 6.04
C GLU A 303 -19.98 -6.06 4.64
N GLN A 304 -20.97 -6.12 3.77
CA GLN A 304 -20.94 -5.39 2.51
C GLN A 304 -21.34 -3.94 2.75
N ARG A 305 -20.50 -2.99 2.36
CA ARG A 305 -20.71 -1.55 2.59
C ARG A 305 -20.60 -0.76 1.31
N GLN A 306 -21.43 0.27 1.18
CA GLN A 306 -21.35 1.23 0.08
C GLN A 306 -20.31 2.29 0.43
N GLU A 307 -19.24 2.38 -0.35
CA GLU A 307 -18.14 3.33 -0.17
C GLU A 307 -17.80 3.97 -1.53
N GLY A 308 -17.95 5.29 -1.64
CA GLY A 308 -17.69 6.05 -2.86
C GLY A 308 -18.28 5.41 -4.12
N GLY A 309 -19.57 5.05 -4.09
CA GLY A 309 -20.26 4.47 -5.26
C GLY A 309 -20.02 2.97 -5.47
N ILE A 310 -19.24 2.28 -4.63
CA ILE A 310 -18.87 0.87 -4.79
C ILE A 310 -19.26 0.06 -3.55
N VAL A 311 -19.76 -1.17 -3.76
CA VAL A 311 -19.94 -2.15 -2.69
C VAL A 311 -18.63 -2.87 -2.40
N VAL A 312 -18.17 -2.81 -1.15
CA VAL A 312 -16.91 -3.39 -0.69
C VAL A 312 -17.11 -4.23 0.58
N PRO A 313 -16.43 -5.37 0.71
CA PRO A 313 -16.44 -6.14 1.95
C PRO A 313 -15.64 -5.42 3.02
N ARG A 314 -16.15 -5.35 4.25
CA ARG A 314 -15.47 -4.73 5.39
C ARG A 314 -15.43 -5.65 6.58
N VAL A 315 -14.23 -5.88 7.10
CA VAL A 315 -14.05 -6.44 8.44
C VAL A 315 -14.56 -5.41 9.44
N VAL A 316 -15.52 -5.84 10.25
CA VAL A 316 -16.13 -5.06 11.32
C VAL A 316 -15.92 -5.73 12.66
N TRP A 317 -15.66 -4.91 13.66
CA TRP A 317 -15.38 -5.29 15.02
C TRP A 317 -16.51 -4.82 15.92
N SER A 318 -16.89 -5.62 16.91
CA SER A 318 -17.87 -5.26 17.94
C SER A 318 -17.49 -5.88 19.27
N LEU A 319 -18.11 -5.40 20.35
CA LEU A 319 -18.12 -6.17 21.59
C LEU A 319 -18.86 -7.51 21.38
N PRO A 320 -18.56 -8.54 22.19
CA PRO A 320 -19.18 -9.86 22.11
C PRO A 320 -20.71 -9.87 22.20
#